data_AF-D8EWC0-F1
#
_entry.id   AF-D8EWC0-F1
#
_cell.length_a   1.000
_cell.length_b   1.000
_cell.length_c   1.000
_cell.angle_alpha   90.00
_cell.angle_beta   90.00
_cell.angle_gamma   90.00
#
_symmetry.space_group_name_H-M   'P 1'
#
loop_
_entity.id
_entity.type
_entity.pdbx_description
1 polymer ?
#
loop_
_entity_poly.entity_id
_entity_poly.type
_entity_poly.pdbx_seq_one_letter_code
_entity_poly.pdbx_strand_id
1 'polypeptide(L)' 'MTRKLATQHEKPWVHVDIDEMNEAIAVDIIGGWIFRHGIQELNAVGSRASKEPGIHDIVVAILEKALEGNHHRG' A
#
# COMPACT_ATOMS: atom_id res chain seq x y z
N MET A 1 10.02 -6.42 0.05
CA MET A 1 10.65 -6.33 1.38
C MET A 1 9.68 -6.88 2.43
N THR A 2 10.09 -7.70 3.40
CA THR A 2 9.18 -8.11 4.51
C THR A 2 9.29 -7.10 5.67
N ARG A 3 8.29 -7.03 6.56
CA ARG A 3 8.28 -6.13 7.73
C ARG A 3 9.59 -6.17 8.52
N LYS A 4 10.11 -7.36 8.78
CA LYS A 4 11.38 -7.58 9.52
C LYS A 4 12.57 -6.91 8.83
N LEU A 5 12.65 -7.03 7.50
CA LEU A 5 13.73 -6.45 6.71
C LEU A 5 13.57 -4.92 6.59
N ALA A 6 12.35 -4.41 6.45
CA ALA A 6 12.09 -2.98 6.43
C ALA A 6 12.52 -2.31 7.75
N THR A 7 12.18 -2.91 8.89
CA THR A 7 12.62 -2.43 10.21
C THR A 7 14.14 -2.49 10.37
N GLN A 8 14.80 -3.55 9.90
CA GLN A 8 16.26 -3.67 9.99
C GLN A 8 17.03 -2.64 9.16
N HIS A 9 16.45 -2.18 8.05
CA HIS A 9 17.07 -1.20 7.16
C HIS A 9 16.51 0.22 7.32
N GLU A 10 15.71 0.46 8.38
CA GLU A 10 15.06 1.75 8.65
C GLU A 10 14.27 2.29 7.45
N LYS A 11 13.78 1.40 6.58
CA LYS A 11 12.98 1.80 5.43
C LYS A 11 11.55 2.05 5.89
N PRO A 12 10.91 3.15 5.43
CA PRO A 12 9.48 3.34 5.61
C PRO A 12 8.73 2.10 5.12
N TRP A 13 7.75 1.65 5.89
CA TRP A 13 6.84 0.58 5.49
C TRP A 13 5.46 0.83 6.08
N VAL A 14 4.46 0.30 5.39
CA VAL A 14 3.07 0.27 5.85
C VAL A 14 2.54 -1.14 5.64
N HIS A 15 1.73 -1.62 6.58
CA HIS A 15 0.98 -2.86 6.41
C HIS A 15 -0.50 -2.51 6.42
N VAL A 16 -1.19 -3.02 5.42
CA VAL A 16 -2.63 -2.87 5.22
C VAL A 16 -3.18 -4.27 5.09
N ASP A 17 -4.21 -4.54 5.87
CA ASP A 17 -4.98 -5.77 5.80
C ASP A 17 -6.33 -5.43 5.17
N ILE A 18 -6.59 -5.94 3.97
CA ILE A 18 -7.77 -5.56 3.20
C ILE A 18 -9.02 -6.35 3.65
N ASP A 19 -8.83 -7.46 4.37
CA ASP A 19 -9.95 -8.22 4.93
C ASP A 19 -10.44 -7.56 6.24
N GLU A 20 -9.54 -6.91 6.98
CA GLU A 20 -9.86 -6.20 8.22
C GLU A 20 -10.13 -4.70 8.04
N MET A 21 -9.74 -4.10 6.91
CA MET A 21 -9.83 -2.65 6.67
C MET A 21 -10.72 -2.33 5.47
N ASN A 22 -11.54 -1.27 5.62
CA ASN A 22 -12.30 -0.73 4.50
C ASN A 22 -11.36 -0.20 3.40
N GLU A 23 -11.67 -0.48 2.13
CA GLU A 23 -10.90 -0.03 0.96
C GLU A 23 -10.60 1.48 0.96
N ALA A 24 -11.56 2.33 1.32
CA ALA A 24 -11.35 3.77 1.39
C ALA A 24 -10.32 4.16 2.47
N ILE A 25 -10.32 3.45 3.60
CA ILE A 25 -9.35 3.65 4.68
C ILE A 25 -7.96 3.20 4.22
N ALA A 26 -7.87 2.09 3.48
CA ALA A 26 -6.63 1.62 2.89
C ALA A 26 -6.05 2.64 1.90
N VAL A 27 -6.88 3.21 1.02
CA VAL A 27 -6.51 4.27 0.07
C VAL A 27 -5.93 5.48 0.80
N ASP A 28 -6.61 5.99 1.84
CA ASP A 28 -6.14 7.16 2.58
C ASP A 28 -4.83 6.90 3.34
N ILE A 29 -4.69 5.72 3.94
CA ILE A 29 -3.47 5.35 4.68
C ILE A 29 -2.28 5.24 3.72
N ILE A 30 -2.45 4.54 2.60
CA ILE A 30 -1.37 4.35 1.62
C ILE A 30 -1.02 5.68 0.96
N GLY A 31 -2.02 6.44 0.51
CA GLY A 31 -1.80 7.74 -0.13
C GLY A 31 -1.06 8.71 0.80
N GLY A 32 -1.49 8.81 2.06
CA GLY A 32 -0.83 9.64 3.06
C GLY A 32 0.58 9.17 3.41
N TRP A 33 0.82 7.86 3.45
CA TRP A 33 2.16 7.31 3.69
C TRP A 33 3.12 7.57 2.52
N ILE A 34 2.67 7.37 1.27
CA ILE A 34 3.45 7.68 0.07
C ILE A 34 3.85 9.16 0.06
N PHE A 35 2.88 10.05 0.30
CA PHE A 35 3.11 11.49 0.32
C PHE A 35 4.09 11.92 1.42
N ARG A 36 3.86 11.47 2.67
CA ARG A 36 4.71 11.85 3.82
C ARG A 36 6.15 11.40 3.68
N HIS A 37 6.41 10.30 2.98
CA HIS A 37 7.75 9.73 2.84
C HIS A 37 8.38 9.97 1.46
N GLY A 38 7.69 10.68 0.55
CA GLY A 38 8.20 10.97 -0.80
C GLY A 38 8.52 9.70 -1.60
N ILE A 39 7.70 8.67 -1.47
CA ILE A 39 8.00 7.35 -2.04
C ILE A 39 7.81 7.39 -3.56
N GLN A 40 8.90 7.23 -4.30
CA GLN A 40 8.90 7.19 -5.77
C GLN A 40 8.84 5.75 -6.31
N GLU A 41 9.42 4.79 -5.57
CA GLU A 41 9.42 3.37 -5.91
C GLU A 41 8.87 2.55 -4.76
N LEU A 42 7.74 1.86 -5.00
CA LEU A 42 7.06 1.05 -4.01
C LEU A 42 7.33 -0.44 -4.25
N ASN A 43 7.89 -1.11 -3.25
CA ASN A 43 8.03 -2.58 -3.26
C ASN A 43 6.87 -3.21 -2.47
N ALA A 44 5.88 -3.75 -3.18
CA ALA A 44 4.76 -4.47 -2.58
C ALA A 44 5.12 -5.97 -2.37
N VAL A 45 4.88 -6.47 -1.17
CA VAL A 45 4.96 -7.90 -0.86
C VAL A 45 3.67 -8.33 -0.19
N GLY A 46 2.94 -9.24 -0.85
CA GLY A 46 1.69 -9.77 -0.35
C GLY A 46 1.58 -11.28 -0.56
N SER A 47 0.45 -11.82 -0.17
CA SER A 47 0.05 -13.20 -0.44
C SER A 47 0.15 -13.50 -1.93
N ARG A 48 0.60 -14.71 -2.28
CA ARG A 48 0.59 -15.15 -3.68
C ARG A 48 -0.86 -15.15 -4.16
N ALA A 49 -1.14 -14.65 -5.36
CA ALA A 49 -2.47 -14.68 -5.97
C ALA A 49 -3.09 -16.09 -6.01
N SER A 50 -2.26 -17.14 -6.03
CA SER A 50 -2.71 -18.53 -5.92
C SER A 50 -3.30 -18.93 -4.57
N LYS A 51 -3.07 -18.15 -3.51
CA LYS A 51 -3.63 -18.35 -2.16
C LYS A 51 -4.81 -17.43 -1.88
N GLU A 52 -4.82 -16.25 -2.51
CA GLU A 52 -5.88 -15.24 -2.38
C GLU A 52 -6.25 -14.75 -3.79
N PRO A 53 -7.19 -15.43 -4.47
CA PRO A 53 -7.65 -14.99 -5.79
C PRO A 53 -8.23 -13.58 -5.72
N GLY A 54 -7.82 -12.70 -6.63
CA GLY A 54 -8.30 -11.30 -6.69
C GLY A 54 -7.51 -10.30 -5.83
N ILE A 55 -6.60 -10.75 -4.95
CA ILE A 55 -5.78 -9.84 -4.13
C ILE A 55 -4.95 -8.86 -4.97
N HIS A 56 -4.49 -9.31 -6.14
CA HIS A 56 -3.74 -8.47 -7.07
C HIS A 56 -4.59 -7.29 -7.56
N ASP A 57 -5.80 -7.55 -8.04
CA ASP A 57 -6.65 -6.53 -8.65
C ASP A 57 -7.13 -5.53 -7.60
N ILE A 58 -7.42 -6.00 -6.39
CA ILE A 58 -7.78 -5.14 -5.25
C ILE A 58 -6.61 -4.23 -4.87
N VAL A 59 -5.40 -4.77 -4.77
CA VAL A 59 -4.19 -3.98 -4.45
C VAL A 59 -3.92 -2.94 -5.54
N VAL A 60 -4.05 -3.29 -6.82
CA VAL A 60 -3.87 -2.35 -7.93
C VAL A 60 -4.90 -1.22 -7.85
N ALA A 61 -6.18 -1.54 -7.66
CA ALA A 61 -7.24 -0.53 -7.56
C ALA A 61 -7.03 0.45 -6.38
N ILE A 62 -6.58 -0.05 -5.22
CA ILE A 62 -6.25 0.80 -4.07
C ILE A 62 -5.07 1.71 -4.39
N LEU A 63 -4.03 1.19 -5.05
CA LEU A 63 -2.85 1.98 -5.41
C LEU A 63 -3.18 3.07 -6.43
N GLU A 64 -3.97 2.76 -7.47
CA GLU A 64 -4.44 3.74 -8.45
C GLU A 64 -5.19 4.88 -7.75
N LYS A 65 -6.19 4.56 -6.92
CA LYS A 65 -6.96 5.56 -6.17
C LYS A 65 -6.09 6.39 -5.22
N ALA A 66 -5.13 5.76 -4.54
CA ALA A 66 -4.24 6.46 -3.62
C ALA A 66 -3.31 7.45 -4.35
N LEU A 67 -2.88 7.11 -5.56
CA LEU A 67 -2.04 7.97 -6.39
C LEU A 67 -2.83 9.09 -7.07
N GLU A 68 -4.05 8.82 -7.52
CA GLU A 68 -4.97 9.82 -8.09
C GLU A 68 -5.43 10.84 -7.04
N GLY A 69 -5.84 10.37 -5.86
CA GLY A 69 -6.31 11.22 -4.75
C GLY A 69 -5.24 12.17 -4.21
N ASN A 70 -3.95 11.82 -4.38
CA ASN A 70 -2.83 12.67 -4.00
C ASN A 70 -2.65 13.88 -4.94
N HIS A 71 -3.16 13.84 -6.17
CA HIS A 71 -3.07 14.98 -7.10
C HIS A 71 -4.03 16.13 -6.71
N HIS A 72 -5.07 15.84 -5.92
CA HIS A 72 -6.09 16.81 -5.53
C HIS A 72 -5.90 17.40 -4.11
N ARG A 73 -4.95 16.88 -3.32
CA ARG A 73 -4.67 17.33 -1.94
C ARG A 73 -3.48 18.30 -1.86
N GLY A 74 -3.25 19.09 -2.92
CA GLY A 74 -2.23 20.14 -3.00
C GLY A 74 -2.70 21.49 -2.46
#